data_AF-A0A2U9PIA0-F1
#
_entry.id   AF-A0A2U9PIA0-F1
#
_cell.length_a   1.000
_cell.length_b   1.000
_cell.length_c   1.000
_cell.angle_alpha   90.00
_cell.angle_beta   90.00
_cell.angle_gamma   90.00
#
_symmetry.space_group_name_H-M   'P 1'
#
loop_
_entity.id
_entity.type
_entity.pdbx_description
1 polymer ?
#
loop_
_entity_poly.entity_id
_entity_poly.type
_entity_poly.pdbx_seq_one_letter_code
_entity_poly.pdbx_strand_id
1 'polypeptide(L)'
;MEHLFGIVDALRSRGVAIVFVGHRLDEVYALADRITVLRDGSWVSTGMSQEMHEERVVQDMVGRSVDVLYPKQAAPLEIRCWRSQV
;
A
#
# COMPACT_ATOMS: atom_id res chain seq x y z
N MET A 1 -9.02 15.26 7.21
CA MET A 1 -9.38 14.00 6.54
C MET A 1 -10.77 13.50 6.93
N GLU A 2 -11.32 13.88 8.09
CA GLU A 2 -12.63 13.42 8.58
C GLU A 2 -13.85 13.74 7.67
N HIS A 3 -13.81 14.85 6.92
CA HIS A 3 -14.96 15.27 6.12
C HIS A 3 -15.26 14.36 4.93
N LEU A 4 -14.23 13.87 4.21
CA LEU A 4 -14.41 12.97 3.07
C LEU A 4 -15.00 11.62 3.53
N PHE A 5 -14.45 11.05 4.60
CA PHE A 5 -14.92 9.80 5.18
C PHE A 5 -16.38 9.90 5.62
N GLY A 6 -16.77 11.00 6.27
CA GLY A 6 -18.16 11.23 6.66
C GLY A 6 -19.12 11.30 5.46
N ILE A 7 -18.72 11.92 4.36
CA ILE A 7 -19.53 11.96 3.12
C ILE A 7 -19.64 10.56 2.52
N VAL A 8 -18.53 9.82 2.42
CA VAL A 8 -18.53 8.46 1.87
C VAL A 8 -19.43 7.53 2.67
N ASP A 9 -19.39 7.60 4.00
CA ASP A 9 -20.21 6.77 4.88
C ASP A 9 -21.71 7.12 4.80
N ALA A 10 -22.03 8.42 4.72
CA ALA A 10 -23.40 8.89 4.50
C ALA A 10 -23.96 8.42 3.14
N LEU A 11 -23.13 8.36 2.10
CA LEU A 11 -23.54 7.82 0.79
C LEU A 11 -23.67 6.30 0.83
N ARG A 12 -22.76 5.60 1.49
CA ARG A 12 -22.79 4.15 1.68
C ARG A 12 -24.05 3.70 2.40
N SER A 13 -24.44 4.38 3.49
CA SER A 13 -25.66 4.07 4.25
C SER A 13 -26.95 4.22 3.45
N ARG A 14 -26.91 4.98 2.34
CA ARG A 14 -28.03 5.14 1.39
C ARG A 14 -28.01 4.11 0.25
N GLY A 15 -27.08 3.14 0.28
CA GLY A 15 -26.94 2.11 -0.76
C GLY A 15 -26.31 2.61 -2.05
N VAL A 16 -25.60 3.75 -2.02
CA VAL A 16 -24.92 4.29 -3.20
C VAL A 16 -23.59 3.59 -3.41
N ALA A 17 -23.32 3.14 -4.64
CA ALA A 17 -22.02 2.61 -5.03
C ALA A 17 -21.02 3.77 -5.23
N ILE A 18 -19.83 3.62 -4.66
CA ILE A 18 -18.78 4.65 -4.67
C ILE A 18 -17.53 4.05 -5.30
N VAL A 19 -16.95 4.78 -6.26
CA VAL A 19 -15.66 4.43 -6.87
C VAL A 19 -14.64 5.46 -6.39
N PHE A 20 -13.70 5.01 -5.57
CA PHE A 20 -12.58 5.82 -5.10
C PHE A 20 -11.32 5.47 -5.89
N VAL A 21 -10.61 6.48 -6.38
CA VAL A 21 -9.37 6.31 -7.15
C VAL A 21 -8.27 7.07 -6.44
N GLY A 22 -7.25 6.34 -6.01
CA GLY A 22 -6.11 6.89 -5.31
C GLY A 22 -5.01 5.84 -5.16
N HIS A 23 -3.79 6.32 -4.92
CA HIS A 23 -2.63 5.47 -4.64
C HIS A 23 -2.22 5.49 -3.15
N ARG A 24 -2.95 6.27 -2.34
CA ARG A 24 -2.78 6.36 -0.89
C ARG A 24 -3.47 5.16 -0.23
N LEU A 25 -2.69 4.14 0.08
CA LEU A 25 -3.23 2.87 0.56
C LEU A 25 -3.92 2.99 1.92
N ASP A 26 -3.45 3.88 2.80
CA ASP A 26 -4.09 4.23 4.08
C ASP A 26 -5.56 4.63 3.88
N GLU A 27 -5.85 5.46 2.87
CA GLU A 27 -7.20 5.89 2.55
C GLU A 27 -8.01 4.79 1.85
N VAL A 28 -7.39 4.06 0.92
CA VAL A 28 -8.03 2.96 0.17
C VAL A 28 -8.50 1.86 1.12
N TYR A 29 -7.65 1.40 2.04
CA TYR A 29 -8.01 0.35 3.00
C TYR A 29 -9.08 0.80 3.98
N ALA A 30 -9.13 2.09 4.32
CA ALA A 30 -10.14 2.63 5.21
C ALA A 30 -11.52 2.80 4.55
N LEU A 31 -11.59 2.95 3.23
CA LEU A 31 -12.84 3.21 2.49
C LEU A 31 -13.37 2.03 1.68
N ALA A 32 -12.47 1.23 1.08
CA ALA A 32 -12.84 0.30 0.03
C ALA A 32 -13.16 -1.10 0.58
N ASP A 33 -14.28 -1.66 0.11
CA ASP A 33 -14.59 -3.09 0.30
C ASP A 33 -13.81 -3.97 -0.69
N ARG A 34 -13.58 -3.46 -1.90
CA ARG A 34 -12.90 -4.15 -3.01
C ARG A 34 -11.88 -3.24 -3.66
N ILE A 35 -10.68 -3.76 -3.88
CA ILE A 35 -9.55 -3.05 -4.49
C ILE A 35 -9.33 -3.60 -5.88
N THR A 36 -9.07 -2.71 -6.84
CA THR A 36 -8.66 -3.07 -8.21
C THR A 36 -7.43 -2.26 -8.59
N VAL A 37 -6.38 -2.94 -9.03
CA VAL A 37 -5.15 -2.31 -9.50
C VAL A 37 -5.17 -2.27 -11.02
N LEU A 38 -5.05 -1.07 -11.56
CA LEU A 38 -4.83 -0.81 -12.97
C LEU A 38 -3.39 -0.30 -13.16
N ARG A 39 -2.67 -0.85 -14.14
CA ARG A 39 -1.32 -0.42 -14.50
C ARG A 39 -1.21 -0.39 -16.02
N ASP A 40 -0.62 0.69 -16.55
CA ASP A 40 -0.43 0.88 -17.99
C ASP A 40 -1.72 0.68 -18.81
N GLY A 41 -2.84 1.19 -18.29
CA GLY A 41 -4.17 1.05 -18.89
C GLY A 41 -4.76 -0.36 -18.85
N SER A 42 -4.06 -1.31 -18.22
CA SER A 42 -4.44 -2.71 -18.16
C SER A 42 -4.84 -3.13 -16.74
N TRP A 43 -5.77 -4.07 -16.65
CA TRP A 43 -6.12 -4.71 -15.38
C TRP A 43 -4.98 -5.60 -14.89
N VAL A 44 -4.61 -5.47 -13.61
CA VAL A 44 -3.57 -6.28 -12.98
C VAL A 44 -4.19 -7.26 -11.98
N SER A 45 -5.02 -6.75 -11.07
CA SER A 45 -5.63 -7.57 -10.01
C SER A 45 -6.90 -6.93 -9.46
N THR A 46 -7.79 -7.76 -8.92
CA THR A 46 -8.96 -7.36 -8.14
C THR A 46 -9.14 -8.34 -6.99
N GLY A 47 -9.45 -7.83 -5.79
CA GLY A 47 -9.73 -8.66 -4.62
C GLY A 47 -10.49 -7.89 -3.55
N MET A 48 -11.03 -8.61 -2.56
CA MET A 48 -11.58 -7.95 -1.38
C MET A 48 -10.44 -7.25 -0.63
N SER A 49 -10.74 -6.10 -0.01
CA SER A 49 -9.75 -5.31 0.74
C SER A 49 -9.01 -6.15 1.79
N GLN A 50 -9.70 -7.09 2.43
CA GLN A 50 -9.14 -8.00 3.44
C GLN A 50 -8.18 -9.07 2.87
N GLU A 51 -8.27 -9.37 1.58
CA GLU A 51 -7.45 -10.40 0.90
C GLU A 51 -6.25 -9.78 0.15
N MET A 52 -6.22 -8.45 0.06
CA MET A 52 -5.24 -7.68 -0.69
C MET A 52 -4.21 -7.11 0.27
N HIS A 53 -3.10 -7.82 0.52
CA HIS A 53 -2.02 -7.32 1.36
C HIS A 53 -1.32 -6.10 0.73
N GLU A 54 -0.96 -5.11 1.56
CA GLU A 54 -0.39 -3.83 1.12
C GLU A 54 0.82 -4.01 0.20
N GLU A 55 1.75 -4.87 0.59
CA GLU A 55 2.96 -5.16 -0.20
C GLU A 55 2.63 -5.68 -1.59
N ARG A 56 1.61 -6.55 -1.70
CA ARG A 56 1.14 -7.09 -2.98
C ARG A 56 0.49 -6.00 -3.82
N VAL A 57 -0.34 -5.14 -3.23
CA VAL A 57 -0.97 -4.03 -3.95
C VAL A 57 0.09 -3.08 -4.48
N VAL A 58 1.11 -2.75 -3.68
CA VAL A 58 2.25 -1.95 -4.12
C VAL A 58 2.94 -2.63 -5.31
N GLN A 59 3.29 -3.92 -5.19
CA GLN A 59 3.92 -4.67 -6.29
C GLN A 59 3.08 -4.64 -7.58
N ASP A 60 1.77 -4.82 -7.47
CA ASP A 60 0.85 -4.76 -8.60
C ASP A 60 0.85 -3.37 -9.27
N MET A 61 0.95 -2.29 -8.48
CA MET A 61 0.99 -0.90 -8.97
C MET A 61 2.29 -0.54 -9.69
N VAL A 62 3.46 -0.93 -9.15
CA VAL A 62 4.78 -0.60 -9.75
C VAL A 62 5.32 -1.66 -10.71
N GLY A 63 4.77 -2.88 -10.69
CA GLY A 63 5.18 -3.98 -11.55
C GLY A 63 6.57 -4.56 -11.27
N ARG A 64 7.12 -4.34 -10.07
CA ARG A 64 8.45 -4.79 -9.62
C ARG A 64 8.39 -5.14 -8.13
N SER A 65 9.28 -6.01 -7.64
CA SER A 65 9.34 -6.29 -6.19
C SER A 65 9.75 -5.04 -5.41
N VAL A 66 9.16 -4.84 -4.22
CA VAL A 66 9.41 -3.68 -3.35
C VAL A 66 10.89 -3.57 -2.95
N ASP A 67 11.60 -4.71 -2.86
CA ASP A 67 13.04 -4.77 -2.58
C ASP A 67 13.90 -3.97 -3.58
N VAL A 68 13.40 -3.75 -4.81
CA VAL A 68 14.11 -2.99 -5.84
C VAL A 68 13.98 -1.48 -5.65
N LEU A 69 12.89 -1.01 -5.04
CA LEU A 69 12.62 0.42 -4.83
C LEU A 69 13.25 0.93 -3.52
N TYR A 70 13.37 0.07 -2.52
CA TYR A 70 14.04 0.35 -1.25
C TYR A 70 15.11 -0.71 -0.98
N PRO A 71 16.27 -0.65 -1.66
CA PRO A 71 17.35 -1.59 -1.38
C PRO A 71 17.73 -1.44 0.10
N LYS A 72 17.56 -2.53 0.86
CA LYS A 72 18.12 -2.64 2.21
C LYS A 72 19.63 -2.49 2.07
N GLN A 73 20.14 -1.31 2.39
CA GLN A 73 21.58 -1.12 2.48
C GLN A 73 22.08 -2.01 3.61
N ALA A 74 22.94 -2.97 3.28
CA ALA A 74 23.70 -3.69 4.27
C ALA A 74 24.59 -2.66 4.97
N ALA A 75 24.16 -2.15 6.13
CA ALA A 75 25.01 -1.35 6.98
C ALA A 75 26.17 -2.26 7.40
N PRO A 76 27.43 -1.88 7.14
CA PRO A 76 28.55 -2.61 7.69
C PRO A 76 28.43 -2.54 9.22
N LEU A 77 28.16 -3.67 9.85
CA LEU A 77 28.38 -3.82 11.28
C LEU A 77 29.90 -3.84 11.48
N GLU A 78 30.53 -2.67 11.47
CA GLU A 78 31.87 -2.51 12.07
C GLU A 78 31.71 -2.69 13.58
N ILE A 79 31.57 -3.95 14.01
CA ILE A 79 31.89 -4.32 15.39
C ILE A 79 33.41 -4.23 15.47
N ARG A 80 33.91 -3.03 15.72
CA ARG A 80 35.31 -2.81 16.03
C ARG A 80 35.56 -3.47 17.39
N CYS A 81 36.01 -4.72 17.36
CA CYS A 81 36.44 -5.46 18.53
C CYS A 81 37.63 -4.71 19.14
N TRP A 82 37.36 -3.89 20.15
CA TRP A 82 38.40 -3.26 20.95
C TRP A 82 39.09 -4.34 21.78
N ARG A 83 40.15 -4.92 21.21
CA ARG A 83 41.16 -5.67 21.97
C ARG A 83 42.46 -4.87 21.99
N SER A 84 42.65 -4.25 23.16
CA SER A 84 43.90 -3.93 23.85
C SER A 84 45.22 -4.12 23.09
N GLN A 85 45.89 -2.99 22.80
CA GLN A 85 47.35 -2.87 22.97
C GLN A 85 47.80 -1.40 22.93
N VAL A 86 47.73 -0.73 24.09
CA VAL A 86 48.84 -0.02 24.76
C VAL A 86 48.55 -0.05 26.26
#